data_AF-A0A2V8Q5T2-F1
#
_entry.id   AF-A0A2V8Q5T2-F1
#
_cell.length_a   1.000
_cell.length_b   1.000
_cell.length_c   1.000
_cell.angle_alpha   90.00
_cell.angle_beta   90.00
_cell.angle_gamma   90.00
#
_symmetry.space_group_name_H-M   'P 1'
#
loop_
_entity.id
_entity.type
_entity.pdbx_description
1 polymer ?
#
loop_
_entity_poly.entity_id
_entity_poly.type
_entity_poly.pdbx_seq_one_letter_code
_entity_poly.pdbx_strand_id
1 'polypeptide(L)'
;MKRSTKRWLSGLVIAAGAFGAAGAYLRRKNVGTSTKSQKDGNVWARPGMSVTFRAELMPGRDRDDRTFRVKEILPSGRVSLHDKDGEHKESEFEHPA
;
A
#
# COMPACT_ATOMS: atom_id res chain seq x y z
N MET A 1 -42.15 -38.20 10.33
CA MET A 1 -40.82 -37.92 9.74
C MET A 1 -39.75 -38.02 10.84
N LYS A 2 -38.55 -38.48 10.50
CA LYS A 2 -37.49 -38.96 11.41
C LYS A 2 -36.59 -37.82 11.95
N ARG A 3 -35.88 -38.11 13.06
CA ARG A 3 -34.62 -37.55 13.65
C ARG A 3 -34.86 -36.68 14.91
N SER A 4 -34.59 -37.14 16.15
CA SER A 4 -33.29 -37.37 16.85
C SER A 4 -32.45 -36.07 16.88
N THR A 5 -31.87 -35.55 17.98
CA THR A 5 -31.19 -36.20 19.12
C THR A 5 -30.95 -35.22 20.30
N LYS A 6 -31.15 -35.73 21.52
CA LYS A 6 -30.49 -35.48 22.83
C LYS A 6 -29.28 -34.50 22.95
N ARG A 7 -29.31 -33.72 24.04
CA ARG A 7 -28.25 -33.53 25.11
C ARG A 7 -27.00 -32.71 24.70
N TRP A 8 -26.33 -31.86 25.50
CA TRP A 8 -26.21 -31.63 26.95
C TRP A 8 -25.51 -30.28 27.24
N LEU A 9 -25.66 -29.80 28.48
CA LEU A 9 -24.83 -28.77 29.12
C LEU A 9 -23.33 -29.13 29.07
N SER A 10 -22.46 -28.13 28.88
CA SER A 10 -21.08 -28.00 29.39
C SER A 10 -20.54 -26.66 28.88
N GLY A 11 -20.33 -25.59 29.65
CA GLY A 11 -19.55 -25.54 30.88
C GLY A 11 -18.08 -25.30 30.55
N LEU A 12 -17.69 -24.09 30.15
CA LEU A 12 -16.29 -23.77 29.81
C LEU A 12 -15.62 -23.05 30.98
N VAL A 13 -14.74 -23.80 31.63
CA VAL A 13 -13.93 -23.42 32.80
C VAL A 13 -12.89 -22.37 32.38
N ILE A 14 -12.89 -21.21 33.05
CA ILE A 14 -11.78 -20.25 32.98
C ILE A 14 -10.68 -20.81 33.88
N ALA A 15 -9.74 -21.56 33.29
CA ALA A 15 -8.56 -22.06 33.98
C ALA A 15 -7.50 -20.94 34.05
N ALA A 16 -7.31 -20.39 35.26
CA ALA A 16 -6.14 -19.59 35.60
C ALA A 16 -4.94 -20.53 35.79
N GLY A 17 -3.85 -20.34 35.03
CA GLY A 17 -2.62 -21.11 35.22
C GLY A 17 -1.58 -20.97 34.11
N ALA A 18 -0.54 -20.19 34.39
CA ALA A 18 0.86 -20.32 33.97
C ALA A 18 1.19 -20.84 32.54
N PHE A 19 1.52 -19.91 31.62
CA PHE A 19 2.52 -20.16 30.57
C PHE A 19 3.39 -18.92 30.36
N GLY A 20 4.56 -18.94 31.02
CA GLY A 20 5.70 -18.10 30.68
C GLY A 20 6.29 -18.48 29.30
N ALA A 21 7.04 -17.53 28.73
CA ALA A 21 7.89 -17.64 27.54
C ALA A 21 7.25 -17.94 26.17
N ALA A 22 6.08 -18.59 26.05
CA ALA A 22 5.47 -18.88 24.75
C ALA A 22 4.78 -17.66 24.08
N GLY A 23 4.57 -16.56 24.81
CA GLY A 23 3.94 -15.33 24.30
C GLY A 23 4.82 -14.49 23.36
N ALA A 24 6.12 -14.76 23.26
CA ALA A 24 7.01 -14.02 22.38
C ALA A 24 6.83 -14.37 20.89
N TYR A 25 6.27 -15.54 20.56
CA TYR A 25 6.22 -16.00 19.16
C TYR A 25 4.93 -15.64 18.40
N LEU A 26 3.87 -15.23 19.10
CA LEU A 26 2.58 -14.93 18.46
C LEU A 26 2.32 -13.43 18.24
N ARG A 27 3.32 -12.57 18.44
CA ARG A 27 3.23 -11.14 18.11
C ARG A 27 3.97 -10.81 16.81
N ARG A 28 3.58 -11.45 15.70
CA ARG A 28 4.04 -11.00 14.36
C ARG A 28 3.05 -11.28 13.23
N LYS A 29 1.86 -10.70 13.32
CA LYS A 29 1.01 -10.42 12.15
C LYS A 29 0.27 -9.11 12.38
N ASN A 30 0.96 -8.00 12.07
CA ASN A 30 0.49 -6.62 11.86
C ASN A 30 1.60 -5.62 12.23
N VAL A 31 2.82 -5.87 11.75
CA VAL A 31 3.77 -4.78 11.53
C VAL A 31 3.87 -4.69 10.03
N GLY A 32 2.90 -3.95 9.47
CA GLY A 32 3.02 -3.43 8.12
C GLY A 32 4.42 -2.84 7.99
N THR A 33 5.10 -3.30 6.95
CA THR A 33 6.30 -2.77 6.35
C THR A 33 6.64 -1.39 6.89
N SER A 34 7.38 -1.35 8.00
CA SER A 34 8.07 -0.16 8.44
C SER A 34 9.28 -0.02 7.52
N THR A 35 9.01 0.34 6.26
CA THR A 35 9.95 1.06 5.41
C THR A 35 10.23 2.37 6.12
N LYS A 36 11.20 2.26 7.03
CA LYS A 36 12.17 3.26 7.42
C LYS A 36 11.93 4.58 6.68
N SER A 37 11.34 5.51 7.41
CA SER A 37 11.45 6.96 7.30
C SER A 37 11.87 7.46 5.93
N GLN A 38 10.94 8.13 5.26
CA GLN A 38 11.21 9.28 4.40
C GLN A 38 12.59 9.84 4.70
N LYS A 39 13.51 9.56 3.79
CA LYS A 39 14.69 10.37 3.63
C LYS A 39 14.11 11.70 3.15
N ASP A 40 14.22 12.74 3.95
CA ASP A 40 13.97 14.13 3.56
C ASP A 40 14.94 14.51 2.43
N GLY A 41 14.65 14.00 1.25
CA GLY A 41 15.50 14.05 0.07
C GLY A 41 14.61 14.02 -1.15
N ASN A 42 13.97 15.16 -1.39
CA ASN A 42 13.21 15.50 -2.59
C ASN A 42 11.98 14.62 -2.88
N VAL A 43 10.87 14.91 -2.20
CA VAL A 43 9.55 14.41 -2.58
C VAL A 43 9.13 15.11 -3.88
N TRP A 44 9.57 14.54 -5.02
CA TRP A 44 9.41 15.11 -6.37
C TRP A 44 7.96 15.13 -6.87
N ALA A 45 7.06 14.38 -6.22
CA ALA A 45 5.65 14.29 -6.56
C ALA A 45 4.77 14.33 -5.31
N ARG A 46 3.53 14.78 -5.46
CA ARG A 46 2.49 14.78 -4.41
C ARG A 46 1.15 14.36 -5.00
N PRO A 47 0.25 13.67 -4.27
CA PRO A 47 -1.11 13.44 -4.74
C PRO A 47 -1.78 14.74 -5.19
N GLY A 48 -2.42 14.72 -6.35
CA GLY A 48 -3.03 15.88 -7.01
C GLY A 48 -2.09 16.76 -7.82
N MET A 49 -0.76 16.57 -7.73
CA MET A 49 0.22 17.31 -8.54
C MET A 49 0.13 16.88 -10.01
N SER A 50 0.23 17.84 -10.93
CA SER A 50 0.38 17.56 -12.36
C SER A 50 1.84 17.23 -12.67
N VAL A 51 2.04 16.16 -13.42
CA VAL A 51 3.34 15.73 -13.94
C VAL A 51 3.24 15.50 -15.44
N THR A 52 4.26 15.91 -16.19
CA THR A 52 4.28 15.79 -17.65
C THR A 52 5.31 14.75 -18.05
N PHE A 53 4.90 13.71 -18.78
CA PHE A 53 5.82 12.72 -19.33
C PHE A 53 6.75 13.35 -20.37
N ARG A 54 8.00 12.90 -20.41
CA ARG A 54 8.97 13.30 -21.45
C ARG A 54 8.46 12.96 -22.85
N ALA A 55 8.73 13.84 -23.81
CA ALA A 55 8.28 13.67 -25.20
C ALA A 55 8.80 12.38 -25.83
N GLU A 56 9.98 11.93 -25.41
CA GLU A 56 10.61 10.68 -25.84
C GLU A 56 9.80 9.43 -25.46
N LEU A 57 9.06 9.48 -24.35
CA LEU A 57 8.24 8.35 -23.88
C LEU A 57 6.84 8.33 -24.48
N MET A 58 6.37 9.48 -24.97
CA MET A 58 5.06 9.65 -25.59
C MET A 58 5.18 10.49 -26.87
N PRO A 59 5.83 9.95 -27.92
CA PRO A 59 6.04 10.69 -29.17
C PRO A 59 4.71 10.99 -29.87
N GLY A 60 4.68 12.10 -30.62
CA GLY A 60 3.49 12.51 -31.37
C GLY A 60 2.32 13.00 -30.51
N ARG A 61 2.55 13.28 -29.23
CA ARG A 61 1.56 13.87 -28.33
C ARG A 61 1.99 15.25 -27.84
N ASP A 62 1.03 16.16 -27.79
CA ASP A 62 1.24 17.48 -27.23
C ASP A 62 1.48 17.42 -25.72
N ARG A 63 1.98 18.52 -25.16
CA ARG A 63 2.33 18.58 -23.73
C ARG A 63 1.12 18.30 -22.83
N ASP A 64 -0.05 18.79 -23.22
CA ASP A 64 -1.28 18.62 -22.46
C ASP A 64 -1.70 17.14 -22.41
N ASP A 65 -1.61 16.42 -23.53
CA ASP A 65 -1.88 14.98 -23.63
C ASP A 65 -0.85 14.09 -22.91
N ARG A 66 0.30 14.67 -22.54
CA ARG A 66 1.36 14.04 -21.76
C ARG A 66 1.30 14.41 -20.28
N THR A 67 0.37 15.28 -19.88
CA THR A 67 0.25 15.78 -18.52
C THR A 67 -0.85 15.04 -17.76
N PHE A 68 -0.47 14.41 -16.65
CA PHE A 68 -1.36 13.61 -15.83
C PHE A 68 -1.31 14.07 -14.38
N ARG A 69 -2.34 13.74 -13.61
CA ARG A 69 -2.37 14.00 -12.16
C ARG A 69 -1.88 12.80 -11.39
N VAL A 70 -1.03 13.03 -10.41
CA VAL A 70 -0.60 12.01 -9.46
C VAL A 70 -1.77 11.59 -8.59
N LYS A 71 -2.08 10.30 -8.57
CA LYS A 71 -3.12 9.71 -7.73
C LYS A 71 -2.57 9.41 -6.34
N GLU A 72 -1.49 8.63 -6.27
CA GLU A 72 -0.83 8.32 -5.01
C GLU A 72 0.67 8.08 -5.19
N ILE A 73 1.41 8.17 -4.08
CA ILE A 73 2.83 7.81 -4.02
C ILE A 73 2.92 6.44 -3.37
N LEU A 74 3.58 5.51 -4.06
CA LEU A 74 3.74 4.14 -3.60
C LEU A 74 4.93 4.03 -2.63
N PRO A 75 4.96 3.01 -1.76
CA PRO A 75 6.09 2.77 -0.86
C PRO A 75 7.43 2.56 -1.59
N SER A 76 7.38 2.23 -2.89
CA SER A 76 8.55 2.09 -3.77
C SER A 76 9.18 3.43 -4.18
N GLY A 77 8.52 4.57 -3.91
CA GLY A 77 8.92 5.89 -4.41
C GLY A 77 8.44 6.19 -5.84
N ARG A 78 7.69 5.28 -6.45
CA ARG A 78 6.98 5.47 -7.72
C ARG A 78 5.62 6.13 -7.49
N VAL A 79 5.01 6.63 -8.56
CA VAL A 79 3.67 7.22 -8.52
C VAL A 79 2.69 6.43 -9.38
N SER A 80 1.45 6.33 -8.91
CA SER A 80 0.30 5.98 -9.75
C SER A 80 -0.37 7.26 -10.23
N LEU A 81 -0.94 7.22 -11.44
CA LEU A 81 -1.53 8.39 -12.09
C LEU A 81 -3.04 8.21 -12.25
N HIS A 82 -3.75 9.33 -12.35
CA HIS A 82 -5.14 9.33 -12.83
C HIS A 82 -5.16 9.03 -14.33
N ASP A 83 -6.07 8.16 -14.75
CA ASP A 83 -6.34 7.83 -16.16
C ASP A 83 -5.15 7.24 -16.94
N LYS A 84 -4.14 6.74 -16.21
CA LYS A 84 -2.96 6.07 -16.77
C LYS A 84 -2.56 4.89 -15.90
N ASP A 85 -2.51 3.72 -16.52
CA ASP A 85 -2.15 2.48 -15.85
C ASP A 85 -0.64 2.36 -15.62
N GLY A 86 -0.28 1.73 -14.49
CA GLY A 86 1.09 1.38 -14.13
C GLY A 86 1.70 2.26 -13.03
N GLU A 87 2.95 1.93 -12.69
CA GLU A 87 3.76 2.67 -11.72
C GLU A 87 4.89 3.41 -12.43
N HIS A 88 5.00 4.71 -12.20
CA HIS A 88 5.94 5.58 -12.91
C HIS A 88 7.02 6.13 -11.99
N LYS A 89 8.26 6.23 -12.50
CA LYS A 89 9.39 6.83 -11.78
C LYS A 89 9.64 8.28 -12.24
N GLU A 90 10.27 9.08 -11.38
CA GLU A 90 10.60 10.49 -11.63
C GLU A 90 11.26 10.75 -12.99
N SER A 91 12.20 9.90 -13.40
CA SER A 91 12.97 10.05 -14.66
C SER A 91 12.11 9.99 -15.94
N GLU A 92 10.88 9.51 -15.83
CA GLU A 92 9.92 9.49 -16.95
C GLU A 92 9.29 10.86 -17.21
N PHE A 93 9.38 11.77 -16.23
CA PHE A 93 8.76 13.08 -16.27
C PHE A 93 9.78 14.18 -16.60
N GLU A 94 9.25 15.27 -17.15
CA GLU A 94 9.99 16.51 -17.32
C GLU A 94 10.32 17.08 -15.93
N HIS A 95 11.54 17.60 -15.76
CA HIS A 95 11.91 18.22 -14.49
C HIS A 95 11.24 19.59 -14.39
N PRO A 96 10.68 19.96 -13.22
CA PRO A 96 10.23 21.33 -13.01
C PRO A 96 11.43 22.26 -13.18
N ALA A 97 11.32 23.22 -14.10
CA ALA A 97 12.31 24.26 -14.33
C ALA A 97 12.36 25.25 -13.15
#